data_AF-A0A9P9GYF0-F1
#
_entry.id   AF-A0A9P9GYF0-F1
#
_cell.length_a   1.000
_cell.length_b   1.000
_cell.length_c   1.000
_cell.angle_alpha   90.00
_cell.angle_beta   90.00
_cell.angle_gamma   90.00
#
_symmetry.space_group_name_H-M   'P 1'
#
loop_
_entity.id
_entity.type
_entity.pdbx_description
1 polymer ?
#
loop_
_entity_poly.entity_id
_entity_poly.type
_entity_poly.pdbx_seq_one_letter_code
_entity_poly.pdbx_strand_id
1 'polypeptide(L)'
;MSLELLPTELQCYIIRLLDPISFISISQVNTHFRRLINPKQKHFAERLLALELVPEYGGPYLFFRSRDTSLRPDWTDPAWEKMRWACTNCLRLLSHKHFNNHSILRLRYRKPLPGSPAARMVTTWEQTRHIPHRNTNTEQAELDAKDSLWEAQKQRFRYFICVTSGKGHLSGGFPINNLDLLQYYGMEGFKGINHDQFDKMTQQDRINLIDQNALAVEGENCGKKRWLRKCNECRFQQDEIWQLFDETGGTRRLPIVPSRQVVFGSRVDRYFPGFSEYLNHKRPLFNAPLGLFHRKGAREQHWSMWMVRCPGCTRWQELREFRFGGTHHHWKPARRGPNREGDITWDEKEITEPLLNTYQCNSCFAKTHGRQELGKVLGDWLLCLIGYELRNLSWQLSSGLHDLQTLTGQHLPWKYSNEWSRSMQNTPCLQQDFNYILKYNDTTLLKFRREKCRYIWERIQIKDDKRVPEDIDALYDDLGRIFDECEEHWKWLQGCKREIEEQPEPLVEWALSRDGALFT
;
A
#
# COMPACT_ATOMS: atom_id res chain seq x y z
N MET A 1 -10.68 -48.32 -23.77
CA MET A 1 -9.93 -48.06 -25.03
C MET A 1 -8.92 -46.95 -24.73
N SER A 2 -7.62 -47.16 -24.95
CA SER A 2 -6.58 -46.16 -24.62
C SER A 2 -6.62 -45.01 -25.62
N LEU A 3 -6.43 -43.77 -25.15
CA LEU A 3 -6.42 -42.56 -26.01
C LEU A 3 -5.36 -42.65 -27.12
N GLU A 4 -4.27 -43.37 -26.86
CA GLU A 4 -3.15 -43.59 -27.80
C GLU A 4 -3.52 -44.46 -29.00
N LEU A 5 -4.59 -45.25 -28.89
CA LEU A 5 -5.05 -46.16 -29.95
C LEU A 5 -6.01 -45.47 -30.94
N LEU A 6 -6.42 -44.24 -30.64
CA LEU A 6 -7.25 -43.45 -31.55
C LEU A 6 -6.41 -42.93 -32.73
N PRO A 7 -6.98 -42.74 -33.92
CA PRO A 7 -6.34 -42.00 -35.01
C PRO A 7 -5.84 -40.63 -34.55
N THR A 8 -4.69 -40.20 -35.09
CA THR A 8 -4.01 -38.94 -34.73
C THR A 8 -4.93 -37.73 -34.86
N GLU A 9 -5.86 -37.74 -35.83
CA GLU A 9 -6.85 -36.68 -36.04
C GLU A 9 -7.79 -36.55 -34.83
N LEU A 10 -8.27 -37.68 -34.29
CA LEU A 10 -9.12 -37.71 -33.10
C LEU A 10 -8.32 -37.35 -31.85
N GLN A 11 -7.07 -37.82 -31.74
CA GLN A 11 -6.17 -37.40 -30.66
C GLN A 11 -5.97 -35.88 -30.67
N CYS A 12 -5.68 -35.29 -31.83
CA CYS A 12 -5.55 -33.85 -32.00
C CYS A 12 -6.85 -33.11 -31.67
N TYR A 13 -8.01 -33.63 -32.07
CA TYR A 13 -9.30 -33.02 -31.73
C TYR A 13 -9.52 -32.99 -30.22
N ILE A 14 -9.26 -34.10 -29.53
CA ILE A 14 -9.39 -34.20 -28.07
C ILE A 14 -8.40 -33.26 -27.36
N ILE A 15 -7.13 -33.23 -27.79
CA ILE A 15 -6.09 -32.40 -27.17
C ILE A 15 -6.44 -30.90 -27.25
N ARG A 16 -7.11 -30.44 -28.34
CA ARG A 16 -7.58 -29.05 -28.47
C ARG A 16 -8.64 -28.65 -27.45
N LEU A 17 -9.36 -29.63 -26.90
CA LEU A 17 -10.40 -29.40 -25.90
C LEU A 17 -9.86 -29.44 -24.47
N LEU A 18 -8.58 -29.81 -24.29
CA LEU A 18 -7.95 -29.84 -22.97
C LEU A 18 -7.66 -28.42 -22.48
N ASP A 19 -7.89 -28.21 -21.18
CA ASP A 19 -7.40 -27.03 -20.49
C ASP A 19 -5.86 -27.06 -20.38
N PRO A 20 -5.21 -25.90 -20.14
CA PRO A 20 -3.75 -25.81 -20.07
C PRO A 20 -3.07 -26.75 -19.06
N ILE A 21 -3.75 -27.12 -17.98
CA ILE A 21 -3.22 -28.02 -16.96
C ILE A 21 -3.22 -29.45 -17.50
N SER A 22 -4.37 -29.94 -17.96
CA SER A 22 -4.52 -31.29 -18.51
C SER A 22 -3.62 -31.51 -19.73
N PHE A 23 -3.51 -30.50 -20.58
CA PHE A 23 -2.69 -30.51 -21.78
C PHE A 23 -1.19 -30.72 -21.50
N ILE A 24 -0.62 -30.02 -20.53
CA ILE A 24 0.79 -30.26 -20.15
C ILE A 24 0.93 -31.57 -19.38
N SER A 25 -0.01 -31.89 -18.48
CA SER A 25 0.02 -33.13 -17.70
C SER A 25 0.10 -34.35 -18.60
N ILE A 26 -0.75 -34.45 -19.65
CA ILE A 26 -0.71 -35.59 -20.59
C ILE A 26 0.61 -35.68 -21.35
N SER A 27 1.20 -34.53 -21.74
CA SER A 27 2.52 -34.48 -22.39
C SER A 27 3.67 -34.89 -21.46
N GLN A 28 3.50 -34.75 -20.14
CA GLN A 28 4.53 -35.09 -19.15
C GLN A 28 4.46 -36.58 -18.77
N VAL A 29 3.27 -37.15 -18.68
CA VAL A 29 3.10 -38.56 -18.27
C VAL A 29 3.23 -39.56 -19.42
N ASN A 30 3.16 -39.10 -20.68
CA ASN A 30 3.15 -39.97 -21.84
C ASN A 30 4.13 -39.52 -22.94
N THR A 31 4.99 -40.43 -23.39
CA THR A 31 6.03 -40.14 -24.40
C THR A 31 5.46 -39.93 -25.81
N HIS A 32 4.40 -40.65 -26.18
CA HIS A 32 3.69 -40.45 -27.46
C HIS A 32 3.06 -39.06 -27.51
N PHE A 33 2.26 -38.70 -26.50
CA PHE A 33 1.66 -37.37 -26.44
C PHE A 33 2.70 -36.25 -26.28
N ARG A 34 3.82 -36.47 -25.59
CA ARG A 34 4.92 -35.49 -25.56
C ARG A 34 5.44 -35.16 -26.95
N ARG A 35 5.63 -36.18 -27.79
CA ARG A 35 6.11 -36.03 -29.18
C ARG A 35 5.06 -35.35 -30.05
N LEU A 36 3.80 -35.80 -29.96
CA LEU A 36 2.68 -35.22 -30.71
C LEU A 36 2.47 -33.74 -30.37
N ILE A 37 2.49 -33.43 -29.07
CA ILE A 37 2.20 -32.10 -28.55
C ILE A 37 3.38 -31.13 -28.78
N ASN A 38 4.61 -31.59 -28.57
CA ASN A 38 5.84 -30.81 -28.60
C ASN A 38 5.72 -29.49 -27.80
N PRO A 39 5.60 -29.56 -26.46
CA PRO A 39 5.26 -28.40 -25.65
C PRO A 39 6.40 -27.36 -25.63
N LYS A 40 6.07 -26.10 -25.96
CA LYS A 40 6.99 -24.95 -25.90
C LYS A 40 6.79 -24.15 -24.60
N GLN A 41 7.71 -23.24 -24.31
CA GLN A 41 7.65 -22.36 -23.13
C GLN A 41 6.29 -21.67 -22.96
N LYS A 42 5.66 -21.21 -24.06
CA LYS A 42 4.33 -20.59 -24.03
C LYS A 42 3.25 -21.50 -23.41
N HIS A 43 3.29 -22.80 -23.68
CA HIS A 43 2.31 -23.74 -23.15
C HIS A 43 2.53 -23.99 -21.64
N PHE A 44 3.79 -24.00 -21.19
CA PHE A 44 4.09 -24.04 -19.76
C PHE A 44 3.64 -22.76 -19.04
N ALA A 45 3.75 -21.60 -19.68
CA ALA A 45 3.24 -20.34 -19.15
C ALA A 45 1.71 -20.35 -19.06
N GLU A 46 1.01 -20.87 -20.07
CA GLU A 46 -0.46 -21.04 -20.06
C GLU A 46 -0.91 -21.94 -18.91
N ARG A 47 -0.27 -23.11 -18.73
CA ARG A 47 -0.49 -23.97 -17.57
C ARG A 47 -0.31 -23.21 -16.26
N LEU A 48 0.78 -22.46 -16.13
CA LEU A 48 1.11 -21.75 -14.91
C LEU A 48 0.07 -20.65 -14.59
N LEU A 49 -0.44 -19.97 -15.62
CA LEU A 49 -1.50 -18.96 -15.49
C LEU A 49 -2.85 -19.57 -15.15
N ALA A 50 -3.12 -20.80 -15.59
CA ALA A 50 -4.29 -21.57 -15.17
C ALA A 50 -4.16 -22.02 -13.70
N LEU A 51 -3.01 -22.58 -13.31
CA LEU A 51 -2.73 -22.96 -11.91
C LEU A 51 -2.80 -21.76 -10.95
N GLU A 52 -2.39 -20.57 -11.38
CA GLU A 52 -2.53 -19.33 -10.58
C GLU A 52 -3.98 -19.04 -10.15
N LEU A 53 -4.97 -19.52 -10.90
CA LEU A 53 -6.39 -19.29 -10.64
C LEU A 53 -7.05 -20.38 -9.78
N VAL A 54 -6.39 -21.53 -9.63
CA VAL A 54 -6.86 -22.65 -8.82
C VAL A 54 -6.55 -22.33 -7.36
N PRO A 55 -7.54 -22.23 -6.45
CA PRO A 55 -7.33 -21.77 -5.07
C PRO A 55 -6.23 -22.54 -4.31
N GLU A 56 -6.10 -23.84 -4.57
CA GLU A 56 -5.13 -24.74 -3.96
C GLU A 56 -3.67 -24.32 -4.27
N TYR A 57 -3.41 -23.77 -5.46
CA TYR A 57 -2.07 -23.38 -5.90
C TYR A 57 -1.86 -21.86 -5.90
N GLY A 58 -2.90 -21.13 -6.29
CA GLY A 58 -2.92 -19.68 -6.44
C GLY A 58 -3.29 -18.91 -5.19
N GLY A 59 -3.89 -19.56 -4.20
CA GLY A 59 -4.49 -18.92 -3.02
C GLY A 59 -5.82 -18.23 -3.31
N PRO A 60 -6.38 -17.53 -2.30
CA PRO A 60 -7.70 -16.93 -2.42
C PRO A 60 -7.78 -15.84 -3.50
N TYR A 61 -9.00 -15.59 -3.98
CA TYR A 61 -9.26 -14.51 -4.91
C TYR A 61 -9.10 -13.15 -4.22
N LEU A 62 -8.57 -12.18 -4.98
CA LEU A 62 -8.34 -10.83 -4.52
C LEU A 62 -9.38 -9.90 -5.13
N PHE A 63 -10.21 -9.29 -4.28
CA PHE A 63 -11.08 -8.21 -4.69
C PHE A 63 -10.33 -6.88 -4.56
N PHE A 64 -10.20 -6.14 -5.66
CA PHE A 64 -9.57 -4.83 -5.68
C PHE A 64 -10.50 -3.83 -6.35
N ARG A 65 -11.02 -2.88 -5.58
CA ARG A 65 -11.83 -1.78 -6.10
C ARG A 65 -10.91 -0.63 -6.47
N SER A 66 -10.74 -0.43 -7.77
CA SER A 66 -9.79 0.55 -8.32
C SER A 66 -10.11 2.01 -7.94
N ARG A 67 -11.38 2.34 -7.66
CA ARG A 67 -11.82 3.70 -7.32
C ARG A 67 -11.15 4.20 -6.04
N ASP A 68 -11.37 3.53 -4.92
CA ASP A 68 -10.89 3.94 -3.60
C ASP A 68 -9.71 3.11 -3.13
N THR A 69 -9.13 2.30 -4.02
CA THR A 69 -8.04 1.37 -3.72
C THR A 69 -8.38 0.35 -2.62
N SER A 70 -9.68 0.12 -2.35
CA SER A 70 -10.11 -0.87 -1.39
C SER A 70 -9.68 -2.27 -1.84
N LEU A 71 -8.99 -2.96 -0.96
CA LEU A 71 -8.36 -4.25 -1.21
C LEU A 71 -8.92 -5.24 -0.19
N ARG A 72 -9.44 -6.38 -0.67
CA ARG A 72 -9.93 -7.46 0.17
C ARG A 72 -9.41 -8.81 -0.34
N PRO A 73 -8.64 -9.55 0.45
CA PRO A 73 -8.07 -9.17 1.75
C PRO A 73 -7.07 -8.00 1.65
N ASP A 74 -6.98 -7.14 2.67
CA ASP A 74 -6.02 -6.04 2.70
C ASP A 74 -4.58 -6.55 2.89
N TRP A 75 -3.58 -5.68 2.74
CA TRP A 75 -2.16 -6.06 2.79
C TRP A 75 -1.67 -6.63 4.13
N THR A 76 -2.43 -6.47 5.21
CA THR A 76 -2.10 -6.99 6.55
C THR A 76 -2.70 -8.36 6.80
N ASP A 77 -3.60 -8.82 5.94
CA ASP A 77 -4.23 -10.13 6.07
C ASP A 77 -3.24 -11.29 5.79
N PRO A 78 -3.15 -12.30 6.67
CA PRO A 78 -2.30 -13.48 6.47
C PRO A 78 -2.57 -14.26 5.17
N ALA A 79 -3.75 -14.09 4.55
CA ALA A 79 -4.10 -14.69 3.27
C ALA A 79 -3.10 -14.36 2.14
N TRP A 80 -2.43 -13.20 2.20
CA TRP A 80 -1.40 -12.81 1.23
C TRP A 80 -0.22 -13.79 1.18
N GLU A 81 0.12 -14.42 2.30
CA GLU A 81 1.18 -15.43 2.37
C GLU A 81 0.82 -16.72 1.63
N LYS A 82 -0.46 -16.99 1.42
CA LYS A 82 -0.95 -18.14 0.64
C LYS A 82 -1.11 -17.80 -0.85
N MET A 83 -1.31 -16.54 -1.19
CA MET A 83 -1.49 -16.13 -2.57
C MET A 83 -0.21 -16.28 -3.41
N ARG A 84 -0.37 -16.77 -4.64
CA ARG A 84 0.72 -16.94 -5.61
C ARG A 84 0.36 -16.30 -6.94
N TRP A 85 1.40 -15.82 -7.62
CA TRP A 85 1.35 -15.21 -8.94
C TRP A 85 2.36 -15.89 -9.85
N ALA A 86 1.95 -16.17 -11.08
CA ALA A 86 2.79 -16.75 -12.11
C ALA A 86 3.81 -15.74 -12.66
N CYS A 87 5.10 -16.09 -12.63
CA CYS A 87 6.12 -15.46 -13.45
C CYS A 87 6.29 -16.30 -14.72
N THR A 88 5.99 -15.74 -15.89
CA THR A 88 6.06 -16.48 -17.16
C THR A 88 7.48 -16.66 -17.69
N ASN A 89 8.45 -15.93 -17.14
CA ASN A 89 9.85 -16.07 -17.51
C ASN A 89 10.53 -17.24 -16.79
N CYS A 90 10.52 -17.27 -15.45
CA CYS A 90 11.09 -18.38 -14.69
C CYS A 90 10.13 -19.56 -14.49
N LEU A 91 8.89 -19.46 -15.00
CA LEU A 91 7.85 -20.47 -14.93
C LEU A 91 7.53 -20.95 -13.49
N ARG A 92 7.55 -20.03 -12.52
CA ARG A 92 7.25 -20.33 -11.10
C ARG A 92 6.02 -19.55 -10.61
N LEU A 93 5.26 -20.20 -9.73
CA LEU A 93 4.28 -19.54 -8.87
C LEU A 93 5.03 -18.97 -7.66
N LEU A 94 5.02 -17.65 -7.51
CA LEU A 94 5.76 -16.93 -6.49
C LEU A 94 4.82 -16.07 -5.66
N SER A 95 5.17 -15.78 -4.41
CA SER A 95 4.42 -14.84 -3.57
C SER A 95 4.51 -13.41 -4.11
N HIS A 96 3.60 -12.53 -3.70
CA HIS A 96 3.60 -11.11 -4.08
C HIS A 96 4.94 -10.42 -3.77
N LYS A 97 5.67 -10.92 -2.76
CA LYS A 97 7.01 -10.49 -2.34
C LYS A 97 8.03 -10.43 -3.47
N HIS A 98 7.83 -11.26 -4.50
CA HIS A 98 8.71 -11.36 -5.65
C HIS A 98 8.31 -10.43 -6.81
N PHE A 99 7.27 -9.63 -6.67
CA PHE A 99 6.78 -8.76 -7.73
C PHE A 99 6.73 -7.30 -7.28
N ASN A 100 6.62 -6.40 -8.25
CA ASN A 100 6.16 -5.04 -7.99
C ASN A 100 4.65 -5.11 -7.71
N ASN A 101 4.24 -4.81 -6.48
CA ASN A 101 2.85 -4.95 -6.07
C ASN A 101 1.91 -3.99 -6.80
N HIS A 102 2.36 -2.78 -7.16
CA HIS A 102 1.58 -1.91 -8.05
C HIS A 102 1.37 -2.57 -9.41
N SER A 103 2.36 -3.30 -9.93
CA SER A 103 2.23 -3.99 -11.21
C SER A 103 1.22 -5.15 -11.15
N ILE A 104 1.23 -5.98 -10.11
CA ILE A 104 0.28 -7.10 -9.99
C ILE A 104 -1.16 -6.65 -9.71
N LEU A 105 -1.37 -5.42 -9.21
CA LEU A 105 -2.70 -4.84 -9.04
C LEU A 105 -3.22 -4.10 -10.28
N ARG A 106 -2.35 -3.77 -11.26
CA ARG A 106 -2.79 -3.14 -12.51
C ARG A 106 -3.74 -4.06 -13.25
N LEU A 107 -4.83 -3.49 -13.77
CA LEU A 107 -5.90 -4.19 -14.48
C LEU A 107 -5.39 -5.28 -15.42
N ARG A 108 -4.41 -4.96 -16.28
CA ARG A 108 -3.87 -5.88 -17.28
C ARG A 108 -3.09 -7.09 -16.73
N TYR A 109 -2.56 -7.01 -15.50
CA TYR A 109 -1.68 -8.02 -14.88
C TYR A 109 -2.27 -8.66 -13.60
N ARG A 110 -3.37 -8.12 -13.10
CA ARG A 110 -4.11 -8.67 -11.96
C ARG A 110 -4.72 -10.01 -12.32
N LYS A 111 -4.97 -10.85 -11.31
CA LYS A 111 -5.77 -12.07 -11.52
C LYS A 111 -7.15 -11.68 -12.08
N PRO A 112 -7.59 -12.28 -13.19
CA PRO A 112 -8.90 -12.03 -13.78
C PRO A 112 -10.02 -12.33 -12.80
N LEU A 113 -11.17 -11.68 -12.99
CA LEU A 113 -12.39 -11.98 -12.25
C LEU A 113 -12.81 -13.44 -12.50
N PRO A 114 -13.29 -14.16 -11.47
CA PRO A 114 -13.81 -15.50 -11.63
C PRO A 114 -14.90 -15.53 -12.70
N GLY A 115 -14.85 -16.50 -13.60
CA GLY A 115 -15.80 -16.63 -14.70
C GLY A 115 -15.59 -15.69 -15.90
N SER A 116 -14.65 -14.73 -15.83
CA SER A 116 -14.32 -13.88 -16.99
C SER A 116 -13.66 -14.68 -18.14
N PRO A 117 -13.69 -14.17 -19.38
CA PRO A 117 -13.03 -14.83 -20.52
C PRO A 117 -11.53 -15.07 -20.27
N ALA A 118 -10.84 -14.13 -19.60
CA ALA A 118 -9.43 -14.25 -19.27
C ALA A 118 -9.14 -15.31 -18.17
N ALA A 119 -10.16 -15.73 -17.42
CA ALA A 119 -10.09 -16.85 -16.47
C ALA A 119 -10.39 -18.21 -17.13
N ARG A 120 -11.15 -18.22 -18.23
CA ARG A 120 -11.57 -19.43 -18.97
C ARG A 120 -10.65 -19.80 -20.15
N MET A 121 -9.48 -19.17 -20.26
CA MET A 121 -8.59 -19.37 -21.41
C MET A 121 -8.22 -20.85 -21.62
N VAL A 122 -8.44 -21.33 -22.84
CA VAL A 122 -8.04 -22.66 -23.34
C VAL A 122 -6.58 -22.60 -23.81
N THR A 123 -5.95 -23.77 -24.02
CA THR A 123 -4.57 -23.86 -24.56
C THR A 123 -4.43 -23.17 -25.93
N THR A 124 -3.27 -22.59 -26.23
CA THR A 124 -2.95 -22.11 -27.60
C THR A 124 -2.28 -23.18 -28.45
N TRP A 125 -2.58 -24.45 -28.19
CA TRP A 125 -1.82 -25.59 -28.70
C TRP A 125 -1.87 -25.78 -30.22
N GLU A 126 -2.68 -25.05 -30.97
CA GLU A 126 -2.63 -25.17 -32.43
C GLU A 126 -1.19 -25.00 -32.93
N GLN A 127 -0.66 -26.05 -33.57
CA GLN A 127 0.56 -25.93 -34.37
C GLN A 127 0.32 -24.73 -35.26
N THR A 128 1.20 -23.73 -35.16
CA THR A 128 1.27 -22.63 -36.11
C THR A 128 1.25 -23.26 -37.49
N ARG A 129 0.08 -23.30 -38.13
CA ARG A 129 0.02 -23.38 -39.58
C ARG A 129 0.96 -22.29 -40.03
N HIS A 130 1.87 -22.59 -40.94
CA HIS A 130 2.57 -21.55 -41.67
C HIS A 130 1.47 -20.62 -42.19
N ILE A 131 1.26 -19.50 -41.51
CA ILE A 131 0.40 -18.43 -42.00
C ILE A 131 1.23 -17.93 -43.17
N PRO A 132 0.81 -18.13 -44.43
CA PRO A 132 1.48 -17.46 -45.53
C PRO A 132 1.46 -15.99 -45.14
N HIS A 133 2.62 -15.31 -45.16
CA HIS A 133 2.70 -13.88 -44.90
C HIS A 133 1.52 -13.22 -45.60
N ARG A 134 0.52 -12.82 -44.82
CA ARG A 134 -0.64 -12.12 -45.35
C ARG A 134 -0.02 -10.81 -45.82
N ASN A 135 0.11 -10.63 -47.13
CA ASN A 135 0.46 -9.35 -47.71
C ASN A 135 -0.59 -8.35 -47.23
N THR A 136 -0.31 -7.69 -46.11
CA THR A 136 -1.12 -6.60 -45.56
C THR A 136 -0.83 -5.36 -46.37
N ASN A 137 -1.30 -5.34 -47.61
CA ASN A 137 -1.52 -4.12 -48.37
C ASN A 137 -3.01 -3.98 -48.55
N THR A 138 -3.67 -3.21 -47.69
CA THR A 138 -5.02 -2.66 -47.93
C THR A 138 -5.30 -1.62 -46.85
N GLU A 139 -5.61 -0.39 -47.24
CA GLU A 139 -6.07 0.71 -46.37
C GLU A 139 -7.13 0.27 -45.35
N GLN A 140 -7.92 -0.75 -45.66
CA GLN A 140 -8.89 -1.36 -44.74
C GLN A 140 -8.25 -1.89 -43.45
N ALA A 141 -7.06 -2.50 -43.52
CA ALA A 141 -6.37 -2.98 -42.32
C ALA A 141 -5.88 -1.82 -41.44
N GLU A 142 -5.55 -0.67 -42.05
CA GLU A 142 -5.20 0.54 -41.31
C GLU A 142 -6.43 1.22 -40.71
N LEU A 143 -7.57 1.23 -41.42
CA LEU A 143 -8.86 1.70 -40.90
C LEU A 143 -9.34 0.84 -39.74
N ASP A 144 -9.34 -0.48 -39.89
CA ASP A 144 -9.71 -1.43 -38.82
C ASP A 144 -8.78 -1.27 -37.60
N ALA A 145 -7.49 -1.00 -37.83
CA ALA A 145 -6.53 -0.72 -36.75
C ALA A 145 -6.81 0.63 -36.06
N LYS A 146 -7.18 1.68 -36.81
CA LYS A 146 -7.57 2.99 -36.26
C LYS A 146 -8.86 2.90 -35.44
N ASP A 147 -9.87 2.19 -35.95
CA ASP A 147 -11.13 1.97 -35.24
C ASP A 147 -10.91 1.14 -33.96
N SER A 148 -10.08 0.09 -34.03
CA SER A 148 -9.70 -0.69 -32.85
C SER A 148 -8.94 0.16 -31.81
N LEU A 149 -8.07 1.07 -32.25
CA LEU A 149 -7.36 2.00 -31.36
C LEU A 149 -8.32 2.99 -30.70
N TRP A 150 -9.27 3.54 -31.47
CA TRP A 150 -10.29 4.46 -30.96
C TRP A 150 -11.18 3.78 -29.91
N GLU A 151 -11.69 2.59 -30.17
CA GLU A 151 -12.49 1.83 -29.20
C GLU A 151 -11.69 1.47 -27.93
N ALA A 152 -10.41 1.11 -28.09
CA ALA A 152 -9.52 0.89 -26.96
C ALA A 152 -9.28 2.17 -26.13
N GLN A 153 -9.17 3.33 -26.76
CA GLN A 153 -9.07 4.62 -26.07
C GLN A 153 -10.37 4.97 -25.36
N LYS A 154 -11.52 4.78 -26.02
CA LYS A 154 -12.85 5.01 -25.46
C LYS A 154 -13.09 4.16 -24.20
N GLN A 155 -12.75 2.88 -24.25
CA GLN A 155 -12.83 1.97 -23.09
C GLN A 155 -11.88 2.37 -21.95
N ARG A 156 -10.65 2.82 -22.25
CA ARG A 156 -9.73 3.33 -21.22
C ARG A 156 -10.29 4.57 -20.54
N PHE A 157 -10.88 5.48 -21.31
CA PHE A 157 -11.46 6.71 -20.76
C PHE A 157 -12.74 6.42 -19.96
N ARG A 158 -13.60 5.52 -20.43
CA ARG A 158 -14.74 5.00 -19.67
C ARG A 158 -14.29 4.48 -18.31
N TYR A 159 -13.28 3.62 -18.28
CA TYR A 159 -12.72 3.09 -17.04
C TYR A 159 -12.15 4.18 -16.13
N PHE A 160 -11.42 5.14 -16.72
CA PHE A 160 -10.85 6.27 -16.00
C PHE A 160 -11.95 7.09 -15.29
N ILE A 161 -13.04 7.42 -15.98
CA ILE A 161 -14.18 8.11 -15.37
C ILE A 161 -14.70 7.29 -14.18
N CYS A 162 -14.89 5.97 -14.36
CA CYS A 162 -15.46 5.14 -13.31
C CYS A 162 -14.59 5.09 -12.05
N VAL A 163 -13.26 5.05 -12.19
CA VAL A 163 -12.34 4.93 -11.04
C VAL A 163 -11.91 6.27 -10.42
N THR A 164 -12.21 7.40 -11.07
CA THR A 164 -11.88 8.75 -10.55
C THR A 164 -13.07 9.50 -10.00
N SER A 165 -14.27 9.13 -10.42
CA SER A 165 -15.53 9.69 -9.94
C SER A 165 -15.75 9.40 -8.44
N GLY A 166 -16.09 10.42 -7.65
CA GLY A 166 -16.46 10.27 -6.24
C GLY A 166 -15.30 10.31 -5.21
N LYS A 167 -14.09 10.72 -5.59
CA LYS A 167 -12.98 10.93 -4.64
C LYS A 167 -13.06 12.30 -3.92
N GLY A 168 -13.72 12.35 -2.77
CA GLY A 168 -13.75 13.51 -1.87
C GLY A 168 -15.12 14.20 -1.73
N HIS A 169 -15.24 15.15 -0.80
CA HIS A 169 -16.33 16.14 -0.77
C HIS A 169 -16.13 17.08 -1.96
N LEU A 170 -17.01 17.05 -2.95
CA LEU A 170 -16.70 17.65 -4.25
C LEU A 170 -17.81 18.55 -4.78
N SER A 171 -17.36 19.71 -5.23
CA SER A 171 -18.03 20.72 -6.04
C SER A 171 -18.46 20.21 -7.41
N GLY A 172 -19.33 20.97 -8.11
CA GLY A 172 -20.08 20.57 -9.32
C GLY A 172 -19.30 20.23 -10.60
N GLY A 173 -17.96 20.10 -10.57
CA GLY A 173 -17.13 19.89 -11.77
C GLY A 173 -16.77 18.43 -12.11
N PHE A 174 -17.33 17.42 -11.44
CA PHE A 174 -16.88 16.04 -11.63
C PHE A 174 -17.56 15.30 -12.79
N PRO A 175 -16.85 14.39 -13.50
CA PRO A 175 -17.42 13.57 -14.58
C PRO A 175 -18.70 12.80 -14.20
N ILE A 176 -18.86 12.42 -12.93
CA ILE A 176 -20.06 11.75 -12.41
C ILE A 176 -21.33 12.59 -12.49
N ASN A 177 -21.21 13.91 -12.63
CA ASN A 177 -22.35 14.83 -12.72
C ASN A 177 -22.66 15.27 -14.16
N ASN A 178 -21.96 14.71 -15.15
CA ASN A 178 -22.15 15.06 -16.56
C ASN A 178 -22.82 13.90 -17.32
N LEU A 179 -24.15 13.94 -17.45
CA LEU A 179 -24.93 12.88 -18.10
C LEU A 179 -24.52 12.66 -19.55
N ASP A 180 -24.30 13.72 -20.34
CA ASP A 180 -23.91 13.63 -21.74
C ASP A 180 -22.60 12.86 -21.91
N LEU A 181 -21.63 13.12 -21.02
CA LEU A 181 -20.35 12.42 -20.99
C LEU A 181 -20.57 10.92 -20.69
N LEU A 182 -21.37 10.59 -19.68
CA LEU A 182 -21.65 9.21 -19.28
C LEU A 182 -22.36 8.43 -20.41
N GLN A 183 -23.29 9.07 -21.11
CA GLN A 183 -23.99 8.51 -22.26
C GLN A 183 -23.07 8.35 -23.49
N TYR A 184 -22.22 9.34 -23.78
CA TYR A 184 -21.25 9.30 -24.87
C TYR A 184 -20.29 8.10 -24.75
N TYR A 185 -19.84 7.79 -23.53
CA TYR A 185 -19.02 6.61 -23.25
C TYR A 185 -19.82 5.31 -23.07
N GLY A 186 -21.14 5.34 -23.31
CA GLY A 186 -21.99 4.16 -23.35
C GLY A 186 -22.13 3.45 -22.01
N MET A 187 -22.15 4.19 -20.90
CA MET A 187 -22.26 3.59 -19.57
C MET A 187 -23.66 3.05 -19.29
N GLU A 188 -23.74 1.77 -18.94
CA GLU A 188 -25.00 1.10 -18.60
C GLU A 188 -25.66 1.74 -17.37
N GLY A 189 -26.98 1.83 -17.37
CA GLY A 189 -27.77 2.55 -16.35
C GLY A 189 -27.89 4.06 -16.56
N PHE A 190 -26.99 4.67 -17.36
CA PHE A 190 -27.12 6.08 -17.79
C PHE A 190 -27.66 6.21 -19.22
N LYS A 191 -27.74 5.12 -19.98
CA LYS A 191 -28.30 5.12 -21.33
C LYS A 191 -29.80 5.44 -21.29
N GLY A 192 -30.23 6.41 -22.08
CA GLY A 192 -31.64 6.71 -22.31
C GLY A 192 -32.36 7.41 -21.15
N ILE A 193 -31.68 7.73 -20.04
CA ILE A 193 -32.23 8.62 -19.02
C ILE A 193 -32.08 10.07 -19.47
N ASN A 194 -33.01 10.94 -19.06
CA ASN A 194 -32.91 12.38 -19.30
C ASN A 194 -32.31 13.12 -18.09
N HIS A 195 -32.04 14.43 -18.25
CA HIS A 195 -31.46 15.25 -17.19
C HIS A 195 -32.35 15.31 -15.93
N ASP A 196 -33.67 15.39 -16.07
CA ASP A 196 -34.59 15.42 -14.91
C ASP A 196 -34.52 14.11 -14.08
N GLN A 197 -34.47 12.95 -14.75
CA GLN A 197 -34.28 11.66 -14.09
C GLN A 197 -32.91 11.57 -13.41
N PHE A 198 -31.87 12.06 -14.08
CA PHE A 198 -30.50 12.06 -13.56
C PHE A 198 -30.35 12.97 -12.34
N ASP A 199 -30.94 14.17 -12.36
CA ASP A 199 -30.91 15.15 -11.27
C ASP A 199 -31.62 14.64 -10.01
N LYS A 200 -32.64 13.77 -10.19
CA LYS A 200 -33.32 13.07 -9.09
C LYS A 200 -32.52 11.91 -8.49
N MET A 201 -31.47 11.42 -9.15
CA MET A 201 -30.65 10.34 -8.61
C MET A 201 -29.82 10.81 -7.43
N THR A 202 -29.77 10.02 -6.37
CA THR A 202 -28.86 10.30 -5.26
C THR A 202 -27.41 10.13 -5.71
N GLN A 203 -26.49 10.80 -5.01
CA GLN A 203 -25.05 10.62 -5.25
C GLN A 203 -24.64 9.14 -5.11
N GLN A 204 -25.24 8.42 -4.15
CA GLN A 204 -24.95 7.01 -3.93
C GLN A 204 -25.41 6.13 -5.09
N ASP A 205 -26.56 6.42 -5.69
CA ASP A 205 -27.05 5.67 -6.86
C ASP A 205 -26.13 5.86 -8.06
N ARG A 206 -25.68 7.09 -8.31
CA ARG A 206 -24.70 7.39 -9.37
C ARG A 206 -23.39 6.65 -9.13
N ILE A 207 -22.89 6.62 -7.89
CA ILE A 207 -21.70 5.89 -7.46
C ILE A 207 -21.84 4.38 -7.70
N ASN A 208 -23.01 3.81 -7.38
CA ASN A 208 -23.29 2.39 -7.59
C ASN A 208 -23.31 2.01 -9.07
N LEU A 209 -23.95 2.81 -9.93
CA LEU A 209 -23.95 2.60 -11.38
C LEU A 209 -22.53 2.69 -11.96
N ILE A 210 -21.73 3.64 -11.48
CA ILE A 210 -20.33 3.77 -11.88
C ILE A 210 -19.51 2.54 -11.47
N ASP A 211 -19.71 2.00 -10.27
CA ASP A 211 -19.04 0.78 -9.82
C ASP A 211 -19.40 -0.43 -10.68
N GLN A 212 -20.67 -0.56 -11.07
CA GLN A 212 -21.11 -1.62 -11.99
C GLN A 212 -20.44 -1.50 -13.36
N ASN A 213 -20.33 -0.27 -13.89
CA ASN A 213 -19.62 -0.02 -15.14
C ASN A 213 -18.12 -0.32 -15.02
N ALA A 214 -17.48 0.01 -13.90
CA ALA A 214 -16.09 -0.37 -13.64
C ALA A 214 -15.94 -1.90 -13.66
N LEU A 215 -16.78 -2.63 -12.92
CA LEU A 215 -16.77 -4.09 -12.86
C LEU A 215 -16.98 -4.74 -14.24
N ALA A 216 -17.84 -4.19 -15.10
CA ALA A 216 -18.01 -4.66 -16.47
C ALA A 216 -16.71 -4.53 -17.28
N VAL A 217 -16.06 -3.37 -17.25
CA VAL A 217 -14.79 -3.15 -17.94
C VAL A 217 -13.68 -4.03 -17.34
N GLU A 218 -13.68 -4.24 -16.02
CA GLU A 218 -12.76 -5.16 -15.36
C GLU A 218 -13.00 -6.61 -15.79
N GLY A 219 -14.26 -7.05 -15.90
CA GLY A 219 -14.64 -8.39 -16.35
C GLY A 219 -14.10 -8.71 -17.75
N GLU A 220 -14.05 -7.70 -18.62
CA GLU A 220 -13.48 -7.85 -19.95
C GLU A 220 -11.96 -7.76 -19.98
N ASN A 221 -11.33 -6.85 -19.23
CA ASN A 221 -9.94 -6.47 -19.46
C ASN A 221 -8.96 -6.95 -18.39
N CYS A 222 -9.47 -7.37 -17.23
CA CYS A 222 -8.64 -7.80 -16.12
C CYS A 222 -7.83 -9.05 -16.49
N GLY A 223 -6.52 -8.99 -16.30
CA GLY A 223 -5.61 -10.13 -16.44
C GLY A 223 -5.30 -10.59 -17.87
N LYS A 224 -5.78 -9.90 -18.91
CA LYS A 224 -5.51 -10.24 -20.33
C LYS A 224 -4.02 -10.22 -20.71
N LYS A 225 -3.17 -9.52 -19.95
CA LYS A 225 -1.72 -9.42 -20.19
C LYS A 225 -0.87 -10.07 -19.10
N ARG A 226 -1.44 -10.94 -18.25
CA ARG A 226 -0.68 -11.67 -17.22
C ARG A 226 0.47 -12.48 -17.78
N TRP A 227 0.37 -12.93 -19.03
CA TRP A 227 1.44 -13.65 -19.71
C TRP A 227 2.73 -12.84 -19.90
N LEU A 228 2.67 -11.50 -19.78
CA LEU A 228 3.84 -10.61 -19.77
C LEU A 228 4.43 -10.38 -18.38
N ARG A 229 3.83 -10.93 -17.31
CA ARG A 229 4.24 -10.63 -15.94
C ARG A 229 5.52 -11.37 -15.58
N LYS A 230 6.50 -10.61 -15.06
CA LYS A 230 7.81 -11.09 -14.60
C LYS A 230 8.02 -10.72 -13.14
N CYS A 231 8.67 -11.61 -12.39
CA CYS A 231 9.11 -11.31 -11.02
C CYS A 231 10.30 -10.35 -11.05
N ASN A 232 10.57 -9.69 -9.92
CA ASN A 232 11.65 -8.73 -9.75
C ASN A 232 13.01 -9.34 -10.11
N GLU A 233 13.27 -10.61 -9.78
CA GLU A 233 14.53 -11.27 -10.17
C GLU A 233 14.67 -11.45 -11.67
N CYS A 234 13.63 -11.90 -12.38
CA CYS A 234 13.68 -12.01 -13.84
C CYS A 234 13.84 -10.65 -14.52
N ARG A 235 13.14 -9.63 -14.01
CA ARG A 235 13.29 -8.26 -14.50
C ARG A 235 14.71 -7.72 -14.27
N PHE A 236 15.32 -8.05 -13.14
CA PHE A 236 16.70 -7.69 -12.83
C PHE A 236 17.69 -8.34 -13.80
N GLN A 237 17.58 -9.67 -13.98
CA GLN A 237 18.46 -10.44 -14.86
C GLN A 237 18.38 -10.02 -16.33
N GLN A 238 17.23 -9.48 -16.76
CA GLN A 238 17.00 -9.00 -18.13
C GLN A 238 17.30 -7.51 -18.30
N ASP A 239 17.85 -6.86 -17.29
CA ASP A 239 18.09 -5.41 -17.27
C ASP A 239 16.79 -4.64 -17.63
N GLU A 240 15.68 -4.93 -16.95
CA GLU A 240 14.39 -4.24 -17.11
C GLU A 240 14.06 -3.32 -15.91
N ILE A 241 14.96 -3.25 -14.93
CA ILE A 241 14.77 -2.44 -13.70
C ILE A 241 15.51 -1.11 -13.79
N TRP A 242 16.56 -0.99 -14.60
CA TRP A 242 17.37 0.23 -14.67
C TRP A 242 16.58 1.48 -15.05
N GLN A 243 15.52 1.34 -15.86
CA GLN A 243 14.62 2.43 -16.23
C GLN A 243 13.89 3.05 -15.02
N LEU A 244 13.86 2.35 -13.88
CA LEU A 244 13.25 2.84 -12.64
C LEU A 244 14.26 3.59 -11.76
N PHE A 245 15.57 3.51 -12.01
CA PHE A 245 16.58 4.05 -11.10
C PHE A 245 16.48 5.56 -10.93
N ASP A 246 16.06 6.30 -11.94
CA ASP A 246 15.82 7.75 -11.82
C ASP A 246 14.64 8.06 -10.87
N GLU A 247 13.63 7.18 -10.83
CA GLU A 247 12.44 7.35 -9.99
C GLU A 247 12.63 6.82 -8.56
N THR A 248 13.42 5.75 -8.41
CA THR A 248 13.55 4.97 -7.17
C THR A 248 14.92 5.05 -6.51
N GLY A 249 15.85 5.78 -7.14
CA GLY A 249 17.23 6.01 -6.72
C GLY A 249 18.11 4.77 -6.55
N GLY A 250 17.65 3.58 -6.94
CA GLY A 250 18.44 2.35 -6.88
C GLY A 250 19.65 2.34 -7.84
N THR A 251 20.49 1.32 -7.71
CA THR A 251 21.64 1.06 -8.61
C THR A 251 21.57 -0.32 -9.24
N ARG A 252 22.45 -0.59 -10.21
CA ARG A 252 22.65 -1.95 -10.72
C ARG A 252 23.08 -2.94 -9.62
N ARG A 253 23.83 -2.49 -8.61
CA ARG A 253 24.29 -3.34 -7.50
C ARG A 253 23.27 -3.47 -6.38
N LEU A 254 22.48 -2.42 -6.14
CA LEU A 254 21.44 -2.31 -5.12
C LEU A 254 20.14 -1.81 -5.79
N PRO A 255 19.45 -2.66 -6.59
CA PRO A 255 18.24 -2.24 -7.28
C PRO A 255 17.10 -2.07 -6.25
N ILE A 256 16.41 -0.94 -6.35
CA ILE A 256 15.27 -0.59 -5.49
C ILE A 256 14.01 -0.52 -6.36
N VAL A 257 12.96 -1.25 -5.99
CA VAL A 257 11.68 -1.26 -6.73
C VAL A 257 10.49 -0.95 -5.82
N PRO A 258 9.44 -0.28 -6.34
CA PRO A 258 8.22 -0.04 -5.58
C PRO A 258 7.54 -1.37 -5.19
N SER A 259 7.01 -1.42 -3.97
CA SER A 259 6.27 -2.56 -3.42
C SER A 259 4.79 -2.20 -3.20
N ARG A 260 4.21 -2.62 -2.07
CA ARG A 260 2.84 -2.30 -1.65
C ARG A 260 2.78 -0.95 -0.94
N GLN A 261 1.58 -0.40 -0.88
CA GLN A 261 1.25 0.66 0.07
C GLN A 261 0.67 0.03 1.33
N VAL A 262 1.25 0.36 2.47
CA VAL A 262 0.82 -0.13 3.79
C VAL A 262 0.48 1.07 4.65
N VAL A 263 -0.46 0.86 5.54
CA VAL A 263 -0.94 1.88 6.45
C VAL A 263 -0.22 1.71 7.79
N PHE A 264 0.38 2.77 8.31
CA PHE A 264 1.09 2.76 9.59
C PHE A 264 0.62 3.90 10.49
N GLY A 265 0.59 3.63 11.80
CA GLY A 265 0.31 4.63 12.84
C GLY A 265 1.49 5.55 13.16
N SER A 266 2.73 5.08 12.94
CA SER A 266 3.95 5.89 13.19
C SER A 266 5.09 5.56 12.23
N ARG A 267 6.11 6.44 12.16
CA ARG A 267 7.36 6.15 11.43
C ARG A 267 8.15 5.01 12.07
N VAL A 268 8.06 4.87 13.39
CA VAL A 268 8.66 3.75 14.11
C VAL A 268 8.04 2.43 13.61
N ASP A 269 6.72 2.35 13.50
CA ASP A 269 6.04 1.14 13.00
C ASP A 269 6.41 0.82 11.54
N ARG A 270 6.66 1.84 10.71
CA ARG A 270 7.08 1.66 9.30
C ARG A 270 8.42 0.93 9.20
N TYR A 271 9.43 1.40 9.94
CA TYR A 271 10.80 0.93 9.82
C TYR A 271 11.14 -0.20 10.80
N PHE A 272 10.51 -0.22 11.97
CA PHE A 272 10.74 -1.19 13.04
C PHE A 272 9.44 -1.92 13.45
N PRO A 273 8.73 -2.58 12.53
CA PRO A 273 7.45 -3.19 12.89
C PRO A 273 7.58 -4.32 13.90
N GLY A 274 6.72 -4.27 14.94
CA GLY A 274 6.66 -5.30 15.99
C GLY A 274 7.90 -5.35 16.88
N PHE A 275 8.81 -4.36 16.82
CA PHE A 275 10.00 -4.32 17.65
C PHE A 275 9.67 -4.29 19.15
N SER A 276 8.54 -3.69 19.53
CA SER A 276 8.06 -3.64 20.92
C SER A 276 7.81 -5.03 21.51
N GLU A 277 7.59 -6.06 20.68
CA GLU A 277 7.46 -7.44 21.16
C GLU A 277 8.77 -7.95 21.78
N TYR A 278 9.90 -7.36 21.41
CA TYR A 278 11.22 -7.69 21.92
C TYR A 278 11.65 -6.80 23.10
N LEU A 279 10.85 -5.78 23.46
CA LEU A 279 11.11 -4.86 24.57
C LEU A 279 10.14 -5.08 25.72
N ASN A 280 10.46 -4.56 26.90
CA ASN A 280 9.57 -4.59 28.06
C ASN A 280 8.40 -3.61 27.89
N HIS A 281 8.66 -2.41 27.37
CA HIS A 281 7.62 -1.42 27.08
C HIS A 281 6.87 -1.78 25.78
N LYS A 282 5.65 -2.31 25.96
CA LYS A 282 4.77 -2.73 24.86
C LYS A 282 4.04 -1.55 24.24
N ARG A 283 3.82 -1.65 22.92
CA ARG A 283 3.09 -0.65 22.14
C ARG A 283 1.61 -0.61 22.56
N PRO A 284 1.00 0.58 22.72
CA PRO A 284 -0.45 0.69 22.90
C PRO A 284 -1.24 0.04 21.76
N LEU A 285 -2.43 -0.48 22.07
CA LEU A 285 -3.30 -1.19 21.10
C LEU A 285 -4.04 -0.26 20.13
N PHE A 286 -3.94 1.05 20.32
CA PHE A 286 -4.52 2.07 19.46
C PHE A 286 -3.41 2.83 18.72
N ASN A 287 -3.77 3.62 17.71
CA ASN A 287 -2.86 4.56 17.06
C ASN A 287 -3.07 5.96 17.64
N ALA A 288 -1.98 6.67 17.89
CA ALA A 288 -2.00 8.10 18.14
C ALA A 288 -2.58 8.87 16.92
N PRO A 289 -3.21 10.03 17.13
CA PRO A 289 -3.65 10.89 16.03
C PRO A 289 -2.47 11.36 15.17
N LEU A 290 -2.72 11.48 13.87
CA LEU A 290 -1.81 12.04 12.90
C LEU A 290 -2.16 13.50 12.61
N GLY A 291 -1.22 14.39 12.89
CA GLY A 291 -1.38 15.81 12.63
C GLY A 291 -2.03 16.53 13.80
N LEU A 292 -3.01 17.39 13.51
CA LEU A 292 -3.65 18.26 14.51
C LEU A 292 -4.51 17.45 15.47
N PHE A 293 -4.44 17.81 16.74
CA PHE A 293 -5.13 17.15 17.85
C PHE A 293 -6.65 17.04 17.67
N HIS A 294 -7.28 17.98 16.95
CA HIS A 294 -8.73 18.01 16.73
C HIS A 294 -9.22 17.28 15.47
N ARG A 295 -8.34 16.69 14.64
CA ARG A 295 -8.75 16.04 13.39
C ARG A 295 -9.21 14.59 13.62
N LYS A 296 -10.52 14.41 13.85
CA LYS A 296 -11.15 13.09 14.07
C LYS A 296 -10.86 12.13 12.91
N GLY A 297 -10.39 10.92 13.24
CA GLY A 297 -10.18 9.81 12.29
C GLY A 297 -8.85 9.79 11.53
N ALA A 298 -8.04 10.85 11.59
CA ALA A 298 -6.70 10.84 11.00
C ALA A 298 -5.73 10.09 11.93
N ARG A 299 -5.66 8.76 11.86
CA ARG A 299 -4.82 7.93 12.74
C ARG A 299 -3.78 7.08 12.02
N GLU A 300 -3.92 6.93 10.70
CA GLU A 300 -2.98 6.16 9.90
C GLU A 300 -2.61 6.84 8.57
N GLN A 301 -1.36 6.65 8.13
CA GLN A 301 -0.85 7.21 6.87
C GLN A 301 -0.53 6.09 5.90
N HIS A 302 -0.80 6.34 4.61
CA HIS A 302 -0.36 5.47 3.54
C HIS A 302 1.13 5.67 3.25
N TRP A 303 1.90 4.61 3.43
CA TRP A 303 3.32 4.59 3.12
C TRP A 303 3.61 3.66 1.95
N SER A 304 4.41 4.14 1.01
CA SER A 304 4.95 3.29 -0.05
C SER A 304 6.13 2.50 0.51
N MET A 305 6.02 1.17 0.41
CA MET A 305 7.09 0.24 0.76
C MET A 305 7.95 -0.06 -0.47
N TRP A 306 9.18 -0.50 -0.24
CA TRP A 306 10.18 -0.69 -1.28
C TRP A 306 10.88 -2.03 -1.09
N MET A 307 11.13 -2.73 -2.19
CA MET A 307 11.91 -3.98 -2.20
C MET A 307 13.29 -3.71 -2.76
N VAL A 308 14.30 -4.34 -2.17
CA VAL A 308 15.71 -4.22 -2.54
C VAL A 308 16.33 -5.59 -2.68
N ARG A 309 17.09 -5.77 -3.75
CA ARG A 309 17.90 -6.98 -3.92
C ARG A 309 19.23 -6.81 -3.20
N CYS A 310 19.50 -7.66 -2.21
CA CYS A 310 20.77 -7.59 -1.49
C CYS A 310 21.94 -8.05 -2.38
N PRO A 311 23.05 -7.28 -2.46
CA PRO A 311 24.23 -7.70 -3.25
C PRO A 311 24.94 -8.91 -2.65
N GLY A 312 24.90 -9.09 -1.32
CA GLY A 312 25.53 -10.23 -0.64
C GLY A 312 24.79 -11.56 -0.82
N CYS A 313 23.50 -11.63 -0.46
CA CYS A 313 22.73 -12.87 -0.49
C CYS A 313 21.77 -13.02 -1.69
N THR A 314 21.69 -12.02 -2.58
CA THR A 314 20.81 -11.99 -3.77
C THR A 314 19.30 -12.05 -3.50
N ARG A 315 18.89 -12.04 -2.24
CA ARG A 315 17.47 -12.05 -1.84
C ARG A 315 16.85 -10.66 -1.99
N TRP A 316 15.58 -10.64 -2.40
CA TRP A 316 14.73 -9.45 -2.37
C TRP A 316 14.12 -9.29 -0.98
N GLN A 317 14.37 -8.15 -0.35
CA GLN A 317 13.89 -7.84 1.00
C GLN A 317 13.35 -6.42 1.08
N GLU A 318 12.64 -6.05 2.15
CA GLU A 318 12.20 -4.67 2.31
C GLU A 318 13.38 -3.72 2.54
N LEU A 319 13.27 -2.48 2.07
CA LEU A 319 14.28 -1.44 2.20
C LEU A 319 14.76 -1.24 3.65
N ARG A 320 13.87 -1.42 4.63
CA ARG A 320 14.22 -1.31 6.06
C ARG A 320 15.28 -2.32 6.51
N GLU A 321 15.39 -3.47 5.83
CA GLU A 321 16.39 -4.49 6.15
C GLU A 321 17.83 -4.04 5.82
N PHE A 322 17.97 -2.87 5.19
CA PHE A 322 19.25 -2.30 4.79
C PHE A 322 19.67 -1.15 5.70
N ARG A 323 18.94 -0.86 6.79
CA ARG A 323 19.22 0.30 7.67
C ARG A 323 19.20 1.62 6.90
N PHE A 324 18.34 1.68 5.88
CA PHE A 324 18.24 2.77 4.93
C PHE A 324 16.81 3.31 4.88
N GLY A 325 16.69 4.63 5.00
CA GLY A 325 15.43 5.34 5.15
C GLY A 325 15.69 6.79 5.54
N GLY A 326 14.62 7.54 5.76
CA GLY A 326 14.70 8.91 6.28
C GLY A 326 13.54 9.26 7.21
N THR A 327 13.62 10.45 7.77
CA THR A 327 12.74 10.92 8.87
C THR A 327 11.49 11.65 8.36
N HIS A 328 11.48 12.06 7.09
CA HIS A 328 10.38 12.78 6.47
C HIS A 328 9.16 11.87 6.17
N HIS A 329 7.96 12.41 6.31
CA HIS A 329 6.69 11.66 6.22
C HIS A 329 6.35 11.16 4.81
N HIS A 330 6.96 11.73 3.77
CA HIS A 330 6.86 11.25 2.38
C HIS A 330 8.21 10.78 1.82
N TRP A 331 9.12 10.39 2.72
CA TRP A 331 10.45 9.96 2.33
C TRP A 331 10.39 8.76 1.37
N LYS A 332 11.13 8.89 0.27
CA LYS A 332 11.33 7.88 -0.75
C LYS A 332 12.80 7.86 -1.16
N PRO A 333 13.31 6.71 -1.63
CA PRO A 333 14.71 6.55 -1.96
C PRO A 333 15.10 7.22 -3.30
N ALA A 334 14.59 8.39 -3.65
CA ALA A 334 14.81 8.98 -4.97
C ALA A 334 16.14 9.74 -5.06
N ARG A 335 16.79 9.72 -6.23
CA ARG A 335 17.95 10.57 -6.55
C ARG A 335 17.48 11.82 -7.27
N ARG A 336 17.02 12.83 -6.55
CA ARG A 336 16.50 14.07 -7.17
C ARG A 336 17.48 15.24 -7.15
N GLY A 337 18.74 14.97 -6.82
CA GLY A 337 19.82 15.95 -6.73
C GLY A 337 19.89 16.60 -5.34
N PRO A 338 20.89 17.45 -5.09
CA PRO A 338 21.06 18.11 -3.79
C PRO A 338 19.92 19.12 -3.53
N ASN A 339 19.62 19.35 -2.25
CA ASN A 339 18.75 20.42 -1.72
C ASN A 339 17.22 20.25 -1.85
N ARG A 340 16.68 19.03 -1.83
CA ARG A 340 15.25 18.84 -1.55
C ARG A 340 15.06 18.06 -0.25
N GLU A 341 14.17 18.57 0.62
CA GLU A 341 13.72 17.81 1.80
C GLU A 341 13.23 16.43 1.34
N GLY A 342 13.92 15.36 1.79
CA GLY A 342 13.63 13.99 1.41
C GLY A 342 14.75 13.23 0.68
N ASP A 343 15.84 13.89 0.30
CA ASP A 343 16.96 13.26 -0.43
C ASP A 343 18.17 12.89 0.48
N ILE A 344 17.99 12.99 1.80
CA ILE A 344 18.96 12.54 2.81
C ILE A 344 18.44 11.32 3.58
N THR A 345 19.36 10.52 4.09
CA THR A 345 19.07 9.41 5.01
C THR A 345 18.79 9.91 6.42
N TRP A 346 18.36 9.01 7.30
CA TRP A 346 18.10 9.28 8.72
C TRP A 346 19.35 9.74 9.49
N ASP A 347 20.55 9.41 9.00
CA ASP A 347 21.86 9.84 9.50
C ASP A 347 22.45 11.00 8.67
N GLU A 348 21.58 11.79 8.03
CA GLU A 348 21.91 13.04 7.31
C GLU A 348 22.88 12.88 6.12
N LYS A 349 23.02 11.67 5.59
CA LYS A 349 23.86 11.42 4.40
C LYS A 349 23.06 11.63 3.12
N GLU A 350 23.69 12.27 2.15
CA GLU A 350 23.13 12.40 0.80
C GLU A 350 23.04 11.03 0.11
N ILE A 351 21.91 10.77 -0.55
CA ILE A 351 21.68 9.52 -1.28
C ILE A 351 22.48 9.54 -2.59
N THR A 352 23.68 8.98 -2.54
CA THR A 352 24.58 8.85 -3.70
C THR A 352 24.74 7.39 -4.12
N GLU A 353 25.20 7.16 -5.36
CA GLU A 353 25.52 5.82 -5.84
C GLU A 353 26.58 5.09 -5.04
N PRO A 354 27.72 5.72 -4.69
CA PRO A 354 28.72 5.08 -3.84
C PRO A 354 28.14 4.66 -2.50
N LEU A 355 27.34 5.53 -1.85
CA LEU A 355 26.69 5.21 -0.58
C LEU A 355 25.75 4.02 -0.73
N LEU A 356 24.86 4.03 -1.72
CA LEU A 356 23.90 2.95 -1.96
C LEU A 356 24.59 1.61 -2.19
N ASN A 357 25.70 1.61 -2.92
CA ASN A 357 26.46 0.41 -3.20
C ASN A 357 27.15 -0.21 -1.97
N THR A 358 27.18 0.49 -0.82
CA THR A 358 27.69 -0.06 0.45
C THR A 358 26.65 -0.88 1.22
N TYR A 359 25.34 -0.68 0.96
CA TYR A 359 24.30 -1.30 1.77
C TYR A 359 24.16 -2.81 1.50
N GLN A 360 23.84 -3.52 2.58
CA GLN A 360 23.57 -4.96 2.59
C GLN A 360 22.36 -5.24 3.49
N CYS A 361 21.69 -6.40 3.37
CA CYS A 361 20.62 -6.74 4.31
C CYS A 361 21.19 -6.98 5.74
N ASN A 362 20.34 -6.96 6.75
CA ASN A 362 20.68 -7.17 8.16
C ASN A 362 21.56 -8.43 8.37
N SER A 363 21.18 -9.58 7.81
CA SER A 363 22.00 -10.79 7.89
C SER A 363 23.38 -10.67 7.24
N CYS A 364 23.48 -10.04 6.07
CA CYS A 364 24.78 -9.87 5.39
C CYS A 364 25.68 -8.86 6.13
N PHE A 365 25.08 -7.80 6.67
CA PHE A 365 25.77 -6.82 7.49
C PHE A 365 26.31 -7.45 8.78
N ALA A 366 25.48 -8.20 9.52
CA ALA A 366 25.90 -8.90 10.74
C ALA A 366 27.02 -9.93 10.48
N LYS A 367 26.99 -10.62 9.34
CA LYS A 367 28.07 -11.52 8.93
C LYS A 367 29.39 -10.80 8.67
N THR A 368 29.33 -9.56 8.18
CA THR A 368 30.51 -8.79 7.79
C THR A 368 31.09 -7.98 8.94
N HIS A 369 30.22 -7.36 9.75
CA HIS A 369 30.59 -6.40 10.80
C HIS A 369 30.32 -6.88 12.22
N GLY A 370 29.69 -8.04 12.38
CA GLY A 370 29.28 -8.59 13.67
C GLY A 370 27.91 -8.08 14.14
N ARG A 371 27.36 -8.81 15.13
CA ARG A 371 26.07 -8.51 15.75
C ARG A 371 26.07 -7.19 16.54
N GLN A 372 27.19 -6.90 17.22
CA GLN A 372 27.33 -5.70 18.03
C GLN A 372 27.21 -4.41 17.20
N GLU A 373 27.87 -4.37 16.03
CA GLU A 373 27.78 -3.22 15.13
C GLU A 373 26.37 -3.09 14.52
N LEU A 374 25.73 -4.22 14.21
CA LEU A 374 24.33 -4.21 13.77
C LEU A 374 23.42 -3.58 14.85
N GLY A 375 23.59 -3.99 16.11
CA GLY A 375 22.83 -3.45 17.23
C GLY A 375 23.01 -1.95 17.40
N LYS A 376 24.26 -1.46 17.30
CA LYS A 376 24.57 -0.03 17.36
C LYS A 376 23.84 0.77 16.27
N VAL A 377 23.99 0.38 15.01
CA VAL A 377 23.38 1.12 13.88
C VAL A 377 21.84 1.07 13.94
N LEU A 378 21.25 -0.07 14.33
CA LEU A 378 19.81 -0.17 14.52
C LEU A 378 19.33 0.69 15.70
N GLY A 379 20.08 0.70 16.80
CA GLY A 379 19.81 1.54 17.97
C GLY A 379 19.81 3.02 17.62
N ASP A 380 20.88 3.50 16.98
CA ASP A 380 21.01 4.89 16.53
C ASP A 380 19.85 5.28 15.60
N TRP A 381 19.49 4.40 14.66
CA TRP A 381 18.38 4.65 13.75
C TRP A 381 17.03 4.72 14.47
N LEU A 382 16.75 3.76 15.36
CA LEU A 382 15.51 3.73 16.12
C LEU A 382 15.42 4.94 17.06
N LEU A 383 16.49 5.31 17.75
CA LEU A 383 16.53 6.48 18.63
C LEU A 383 16.29 7.79 17.86
N CYS A 384 16.84 7.90 16.64
CA CYS A 384 16.54 9.01 15.74
C CYS A 384 15.02 9.09 15.45
N LEU A 385 14.41 7.98 15.03
CA LEU A 385 12.97 7.91 14.76
C LEU A 385 12.11 8.21 15.99
N ILE A 386 12.46 7.63 17.15
CA ILE A 386 11.80 7.89 18.44
C ILE A 386 11.88 9.37 18.79
N GLY A 387 13.05 10.02 18.63
CA GLY A 387 13.20 11.45 18.88
C GLY A 387 12.28 12.31 18.01
N TYR A 388 12.11 11.96 16.73
CA TYR A 388 11.16 12.64 15.85
C TYR A 388 9.69 12.43 16.27
N GLU A 389 9.30 11.21 16.68
CA GLU A 389 7.93 10.96 17.12
C GLU A 389 7.65 11.57 18.50
N LEU A 390 8.62 11.58 19.41
CA LEU A 390 8.49 12.26 20.70
C LEU A 390 8.31 13.77 20.53
N ARG A 391 9.01 14.40 19.57
CA ARG A 391 8.76 15.82 19.21
C ARG A 391 7.34 16.04 18.72
N ASN A 392 6.88 15.21 17.79
CA ASN A 392 5.51 15.31 17.27
C ASN A 392 4.45 15.15 18.37
N LEU A 393 4.56 14.12 19.21
CA LEU A 393 3.63 13.87 20.31
C LEU A 393 3.69 14.98 21.37
N SER A 394 4.90 15.49 21.66
CA SER A 394 5.09 16.63 22.58
C SER A 394 4.35 17.86 22.07
N TRP A 395 4.51 18.18 20.79
CA TRP A 395 3.76 19.27 20.17
C TRP A 395 2.25 19.00 20.17
N GLN A 396 1.80 17.79 19.87
CA GLN A 396 0.36 17.45 19.90
C GLN A 396 -0.25 17.58 21.30
N LEU A 397 0.47 17.19 22.35
CA LEU A 397 0.01 17.34 23.73
C LEU A 397 -0.08 18.82 24.14
N SER A 398 0.94 19.62 23.80
CA SER A 398 0.97 21.05 24.11
C SER A 398 -0.06 21.84 23.30
N SER A 399 -0.08 21.66 21.98
CA SER A 399 -1.04 22.32 21.08
C SER A 399 -2.46 21.84 21.30
N GLY A 400 -2.67 20.56 21.61
CA GLY A 400 -3.99 20.00 21.88
C GLY A 400 -4.67 20.64 23.07
N LEU A 401 -3.93 21.02 24.10
CA LEU A 401 -4.47 21.75 25.25
C LEU A 401 -4.85 23.20 24.87
N HIS A 402 -4.12 23.84 23.94
CA HIS A 402 -4.48 25.15 23.40
C HIS A 402 -5.68 25.09 22.45
N ASP A 403 -5.76 24.06 21.61
CA ASP A 403 -6.90 23.80 20.72
C ASP A 403 -8.16 23.54 21.56
N LEU A 404 -8.04 22.75 22.64
CA LEU A 404 -9.14 22.52 23.59
C LEU A 404 -9.65 23.85 24.15
N GLN A 405 -8.74 24.73 24.59
CA GLN A 405 -9.10 26.07 25.07
C GLN A 405 -9.78 26.91 23.97
N THR A 406 -9.26 26.88 22.74
CA THR A 406 -9.78 27.74 21.66
C THR A 406 -11.15 27.27 21.18
N LEU A 407 -11.32 25.97 21.00
CA LEU A 407 -12.55 25.37 20.47
C LEU A 407 -13.67 25.39 21.49
N THR A 408 -13.37 25.15 22.76
CA THR A 408 -14.40 25.16 23.83
C THR A 408 -14.58 26.55 24.44
N GLY A 409 -13.52 27.36 24.49
CA GLY A 409 -13.48 28.67 25.13
C GLY A 409 -14.36 29.74 24.51
N GLN A 410 -14.65 29.64 23.20
CA GLN A 410 -15.61 30.52 22.52
C GLN A 410 -17.03 30.38 23.05
N HIS A 411 -17.34 29.27 23.71
CA HIS A 411 -18.65 28.96 24.27
C HIS A 411 -18.70 29.19 25.79
N LEU A 412 -17.59 29.61 26.41
CA LEU A 412 -17.50 29.82 27.86
C LEU A 412 -17.89 31.25 28.25
N PRO A 413 -18.62 31.44 29.37
CA PRO A 413 -18.74 32.75 29.98
C PRO A 413 -17.37 33.33 30.33
N TRP A 414 -17.20 34.64 30.15
CA TRP A 414 -15.92 35.36 30.26
C TRP A 414 -15.14 35.05 31.54
N LYS A 415 -15.82 34.90 32.68
CA LYS A 415 -15.20 34.56 33.97
C LYS A 415 -14.44 33.23 33.91
N TYR A 416 -15.05 32.19 33.35
CA TYR A 416 -14.47 30.86 33.23
C TYR A 416 -13.41 30.79 32.13
N SER A 417 -13.64 31.50 31.02
CA SER A 417 -12.66 31.66 29.95
C SER A 417 -11.36 32.32 30.46
N ASN A 418 -11.46 33.33 31.32
CA ASN A 418 -10.29 33.95 31.96
C ASN A 418 -9.59 33.05 32.98
N GLU A 419 -10.33 32.29 33.79
CA GLU A 419 -9.77 31.33 34.75
C GLU A 419 -8.94 30.26 34.01
N TRP A 420 -9.48 29.76 32.90
CA TRP A 420 -8.79 28.83 32.00
C TRP A 420 -7.55 29.46 31.37
N SER A 421 -7.69 30.64 30.76
CA SER A 421 -6.59 31.35 30.08
C SER A 421 -5.39 31.63 30.99
N ARG A 422 -5.64 32.06 32.24
CA ARG A 422 -4.58 32.25 33.25
C ARG A 422 -3.88 30.94 33.62
N SER A 423 -4.63 29.85 33.68
CA SER A 423 -4.06 28.53 33.96
C SER A 423 -3.10 28.08 32.85
N MET A 424 -3.41 28.40 31.59
CA MET A 424 -2.57 28.10 30.43
C MET A 424 -1.32 28.97 30.38
N GLN A 425 -1.45 30.27 30.63
CA GLN A 425 -0.31 31.21 30.69
C GLN A 425 0.75 30.80 31.71
N ASN A 426 0.34 30.20 32.82
CA ASN A 426 1.22 29.70 33.89
C ASN A 426 1.73 28.27 33.65
N THR A 427 1.90 27.86 32.39
CA THR A 427 2.35 26.51 32.02
C THR A 427 3.59 26.60 31.13
N PRO A 428 4.81 26.53 31.70
CA PRO A 428 6.05 26.81 30.98
C PRO A 428 6.31 25.95 29.75
N CYS A 429 5.88 24.67 29.76
CA CYS A 429 6.04 23.76 28.64
C CYS A 429 5.19 24.12 27.41
N LEU A 430 4.16 24.97 27.57
CA LEU A 430 3.37 25.52 26.46
C LEU A 430 4.04 26.71 25.77
N GLN A 431 5.05 27.32 26.41
CA GLN A 431 5.80 28.45 25.87
C GLN A 431 7.07 28.02 25.12
N GLN A 432 7.32 26.71 25.06
CA GLN A 432 8.49 26.15 24.40
C GLN A 432 8.29 26.08 22.89
N ASP A 433 9.39 25.95 22.16
CA ASP A 433 9.38 25.82 20.70
C ASP A 433 8.81 24.47 20.24
N PHE A 434 8.61 24.35 18.92
CA PHE A 434 8.15 23.09 18.29
C PHE A 434 9.13 21.92 18.48
N ASN A 435 10.41 22.20 18.75
CA ASN A 435 11.44 21.18 18.88
C ASN A 435 11.56 20.62 20.30
N TYR A 436 10.89 21.24 21.27
CA TYR A 436 10.90 20.82 22.66
C TYR A 436 10.24 19.45 22.85
N ILE A 437 11.02 18.51 23.37
CA ILE A 437 10.52 17.22 23.82
C ILE A 437 10.12 17.38 25.28
N LEU A 438 8.84 17.14 25.59
CA LEU A 438 8.32 17.18 26.95
C LEU A 438 9.13 16.25 27.86
N LYS A 439 9.19 16.55 29.15
CA LYS A 439 9.68 15.66 30.21
C LYS A 439 8.48 15.10 30.99
N TYR A 440 8.73 14.08 31.83
CA TYR A 440 7.68 13.50 32.68
C TYR A 440 6.99 14.53 33.59
N ASN A 441 7.72 15.53 34.08
CA ASN A 441 7.13 16.60 34.87
C ASN A 441 6.21 17.50 34.03
N ASP A 442 6.55 17.73 32.76
CA ASP A 442 5.73 18.53 31.86
C ASP A 442 4.44 17.81 31.50
N THR A 443 4.50 16.50 31.20
CA THR A 443 3.30 15.71 30.92
C THR A 443 2.38 15.62 32.14
N THR A 444 2.95 15.46 33.33
CA THR A 444 2.19 15.52 34.60
C THR A 444 1.51 16.88 34.80
N LEU A 445 2.23 17.97 34.50
CA LEU A 445 1.67 19.31 34.58
C LEU A 445 0.55 19.51 33.55
N LEU A 446 0.73 19.08 32.30
CA LEU A 446 -0.31 19.17 31.26
C LEU A 446 -1.56 18.37 31.64
N LYS A 447 -1.40 17.18 32.21
CA LYS A 447 -2.51 16.38 32.75
C LYS A 447 -3.24 17.11 33.87
N PHE A 448 -2.51 17.67 34.83
CA PHE A 448 -3.10 18.50 35.89
C PHE A 448 -3.86 19.71 35.33
N ARG A 449 -3.32 20.36 34.28
CA ARG A 449 -4.00 21.47 33.61
C ARG A 449 -5.28 21.02 32.92
N ARG A 450 -5.28 19.88 32.23
CA ARG A 450 -6.48 19.30 31.62
C ARG A 450 -7.55 18.99 32.67
N GLU A 451 -7.20 18.35 33.79
CA GLU A 451 -8.15 18.08 34.88
C GLU A 451 -8.75 19.37 35.47
N LYS A 452 -7.93 20.42 35.60
CA LYS A 452 -8.45 21.72 36.00
C LYS A 452 -9.42 22.32 34.97
N CYS A 453 -9.15 22.12 33.68
CA CYS A 453 -10.07 22.54 32.61
C CYS A 453 -11.39 21.76 32.68
N ARG A 454 -11.32 20.45 32.94
CA ARG A 454 -12.49 19.60 33.16
C ARG A 454 -13.33 20.08 34.34
N TYR A 455 -12.68 20.39 35.46
CA TYR A 455 -13.38 20.94 36.62
C TYR A 455 -14.07 22.29 36.33
N ILE A 456 -13.43 23.16 35.55
CA ILE A 456 -14.07 24.41 35.09
C ILE A 456 -15.27 24.10 34.20
N TRP A 457 -15.16 23.12 33.30
CA TRP A 457 -16.22 22.65 32.41
C TRP A 457 -17.45 22.14 33.19
N GLU A 458 -17.24 21.22 34.14
CA GLU A 458 -18.29 20.64 34.99
C GLU A 458 -18.99 21.72 35.85
N ARG A 459 -18.24 22.71 36.36
CA ARG A 459 -18.82 23.83 37.14
C ARG A 459 -19.81 24.68 36.34
N ILE A 460 -19.60 24.82 35.04
CA ILE A 460 -20.47 25.61 34.16
C ILE A 460 -21.80 24.88 33.97
N GLN A 461 -21.74 23.56 33.75
CA GLN A 461 -22.93 22.71 33.62
C GLN A 461 -23.83 22.79 34.86
N ILE A 462 -23.24 22.93 36.06
CA ILE A 462 -23.98 22.97 37.33
C ILE A 462 -24.54 24.37 37.67
N LYS A 463 -23.81 25.46 37.37
CA LYS A 463 -24.13 26.80 37.91
C LYS A 463 -24.86 27.75 36.98
N ASP A 464 -24.69 27.64 35.66
CA ASP A 464 -25.23 28.64 34.72
C ASP A 464 -26.55 28.23 34.06
N ASP A 465 -27.11 27.05 34.40
CA ASP A 465 -28.40 26.49 33.94
C ASP A 465 -28.61 26.55 32.40
N LYS A 466 -27.52 26.73 31.66
CA LYS A 466 -27.47 26.69 30.20
C LYS A 466 -26.99 25.30 29.82
N ARG A 467 -27.86 24.52 29.17
CA ARG A 467 -27.45 23.31 28.46
C ARG A 467 -26.33 23.69 27.49
N VAL A 468 -25.10 23.29 27.81
CA VAL A 468 -24.01 23.25 26.84
C VAL A 468 -24.52 22.37 25.71
N PRO A 469 -24.43 22.81 24.43
CA PRO A 469 -24.88 21.97 23.33
C PRO A 469 -24.21 20.60 23.39
N GLU A 470 -24.98 19.53 23.23
CA GLU A 470 -24.49 18.13 23.31
C GLU A 470 -23.27 17.90 22.40
N ASP A 471 -23.24 18.57 21.24
CA ASP A 471 -22.12 18.53 20.28
C ASP A 471 -20.79 19.02 20.87
N ILE A 472 -20.83 19.99 21.78
CA ILE A 472 -19.63 20.58 22.39
C ILE A 472 -19.12 19.72 23.55
N ASP A 473 -20.02 19.07 24.30
CA ASP A 473 -19.65 18.13 25.36
C ASP A 473 -19.00 16.88 24.76
N ALA A 474 -19.61 16.34 23.69
CA ALA A 474 -19.03 15.24 22.91
C ALA A 474 -17.66 15.62 22.31
N LEU A 475 -17.48 16.87 21.87
CA LEU A 475 -16.19 17.37 21.39
C LEU A 475 -15.14 17.41 22.50
N TYR A 476 -15.49 17.88 23.71
CA TYR A 476 -14.58 17.90 24.86
C TYR A 476 -14.10 16.48 25.22
N ASP A 477 -15.03 15.53 25.31
CA ASP A 477 -14.72 14.13 25.62
C ASP A 477 -13.86 13.47 24.54
N ASP A 478 -14.17 13.72 23.26
CA ASP A 478 -13.39 13.21 22.14
C ASP A 478 -11.96 13.74 22.18
N LEU A 479 -11.78 15.04 22.42
CA LEU A 479 -10.47 15.66 22.56
C LEU A 479 -9.73 15.14 23.81
N GLY A 480 -10.44 14.95 24.92
CA GLY A 480 -9.89 14.35 26.13
C GLY A 480 -9.31 12.95 25.87
N ARG A 481 -10.06 12.09 25.19
CA ARG A 481 -9.60 10.75 24.80
C ARG A 481 -8.35 10.80 23.93
N ILE A 482 -8.31 11.72 22.96
CA ILE A 482 -7.15 11.91 22.08
C ILE A 482 -5.90 12.32 22.90
N PHE A 483 -6.07 13.14 23.94
CA PHE A 483 -4.97 13.51 24.85
C PHE A 483 -4.39 12.29 25.57
N ASP A 484 -5.26 11.47 26.16
CA ASP A 484 -4.85 10.26 26.86
C ASP A 484 -4.08 9.31 25.92
N GLU A 485 -4.60 9.13 24.70
CA GLU A 485 -3.94 8.30 23.70
C GLU A 485 -2.55 8.81 23.29
N CYS A 486 -2.39 10.12 23.10
CA CYS A 486 -1.09 10.74 22.84
C CYS A 486 -0.12 10.58 24.01
N GLU A 487 -0.59 10.77 25.25
CA GLU A 487 0.22 10.64 26.46
C GLU A 487 0.76 9.22 26.61
N GLU A 488 -0.08 8.20 26.39
CA GLU A 488 0.32 6.80 26.47
C GLU A 488 1.34 6.41 25.39
N HIS A 489 1.19 6.91 24.15
CA HIS A 489 2.22 6.73 23.12
C HIS A 489 3.53 7.41 23.50
N TRP A 490 3.46 8.62 24.05
CA TRP A 490 4.65 9.36 24.47
C TRP A 490 5.40 8.61 25.58
N LYS A 491 4.68 8.07 26.58
CA LYS A 491 5.28 7.25 27.66
C LYS A 491 5.91 5.98 27.12
N TRP A 492 5.21 5.28 26.22
CA TRP A 492 5.72 4.07 25.57
C TRP A 492 7.05 4.35 24.84
N LEU A 493 7.11 5.42 24.04
CA LEU A 493 8.33 5.79 23.31
C LEU A 493 9.47 6.22 24.23
N GLN A 494 9.19 6.93 25.33
CA GLN A 494 10.20 7.23 26.36
C GLN A 494 10.72 5.97 27.05
N GLY A 495 9.85 5.01 27.31
CA GLY A 495 10.21 3.69 27.83
C GLY A 495 11.16 2.95 26.89
N CYS A 496 10.76 2.83 25.62
CA CYS A 496 11.58 2.21 24.57
C CYS A 496 12.93 2.92 24.42
N LYS A 497 12.96 4.26 24.44
CA LYS A 497 14.19 5.04 24.35
C LYS A 497 15.22 4.61 25.39
N ARG A 498 14.82 4.54 26.65
CA ARG A 498 15.71 4.13 27.77
C ARG A 498 16.20 2.69 27.61
N GLU A 499 15.32 1.76 27.29
CA GLU A 499 15.71 0.35 27.08
C GLU A 499 16.75 0.20 25.97
N ILE A 500 16.59 0.92 24.85
CA ILE A 500 17.52 0.83 23.73
C ILE A 500 18.86 1.52 24.02
N GLU A 501 18.85 2.62 24.76
CA GLU A 501 20.07 3.29 25.23
C GLU A 501 20.89 2.38 26.17
N GLU A 502 20.22 1.55 26.98
CA GLU A 502 20.86 0.60 27.90
C GLU A 502 21.34 -0.69 27.19
N GLN A 503 20.51 -1.27 26.32
CA GLN A 503 20.79 -2.56 25.69
C GLN A 503 20.16 -2.67 24.28
N PRO A 504 20.94 -2.54 23.19
CA PRO A 504 20.43 -2.65 21.83
C PRO A 504 20.26 -4.10 21.33
N GLU A 505 20.71 -5.11 22.07
CA GLU A 505 20.68 -6.53 21.66
C GLU A 505 19.29 -7.05 21.24
N PRO A 506 18.17 -6.68 21.90
CA PRO A 506 16.84 -7.06 21.46
C PRO A 506 16.50 -6.62 20.03
N LEU A 507 17.09 -5.52 19.54
CA LEU A 507 16.92 -5.07 18.15
C LEU A 507 17.64 -5.98 17.16
N VAL A 508 18.77 -6.57 17.56
CA VAL A 508 19.51 -7.53 16.73
C VAL A 508 18.68 -8.80 16.55
N GLU A 509 18.10 -9.30 17.64
CA GLU A 509 17.19 -10.46 17.59
C GLU A 509 15.94 -10.17 16.76
N TRP A 510 15.33 -8.99 16.92
CA TRP A 510 14.23 -8.54 16.08
C TRP A 510 14.63 -8.52 14.58
N ALA A 511 15.79 -7.97 14.24
CA ALA A 511 16.23 -7.82 12.86
C ALA A 511 16.59 -9.17 12.21
N LEU A 512 17.25 -10.06 12.93
CA LEU A 512 17.73 -11.33 12.39
C LEU A 512 16.67 -12.43 12.37
N SER A 513 15.72 -12.42 13.31
CA SER A 513 14.58 -13.35 13.30
C SER A 513 13.61 -13.10 12.12
N ARG A 514 13.63 -11.89 11.56
CA ARG A 514 12.72 -11.44 10.50
C ARG A 514 13.39 -11.36 9.12
N ASP A 515 14.65 -11.76 8.96
CA ASP A 515 15.37 -11.67 7.67
C ASP A 515 14.60 -12.43 6.57
N GLY A 516 14.11 -11.69 5.57
CA GLY A 516 13.27 -12.20 4.49
C GLY A 516 11.75 -12.27 4.76
N ALA A 517 11.28 -11.90 5.95
CA ALA A 517 9.86 -11.76 6.25
C ALA A 517 9.36 -10.36 5.81
N LEU A 518 8.46 -10.30 4.82
CA LEU A 518 7.57 -9.14 4.73
C LEU A 518 6.56 -9.24 5.87
N PHE A 519 6.02 -8.09 6.29
CA PHE A 519 4.91 -8.01 7.23
C PHE A 519 3.88 -9.13 7.03
N THR A 520 3.72 -9.93 8.08
CA THR A 520 2.43 -10.33 8.64
C THR A 520 2.22 -9.49 9.89
#